data_AF-X0ZU33-F1
#
_entry.id   AF-X0ZU33-F1
#
_cell.length_a   1.000
_cell.length_b   1.000
_cell.length_c   1.000
_cell.angle_alpha   90.00
_cell.angle_beta   90.00
_cell.angle_gamma   90.00
#
_symmetry.space_group_name_H-M   'P 1'
#
loop_
_entity.id
_entity.type
_entity.pdbx_description
1 polymer ?
#
loop_
_entity_poly.entity_id
_entity_poly.type
_entity_poly.pdbx_seq_one_letter_code
_entity_poly.pdbx_strand_id
1 'polypeptide(L)'
;MEAEWFLVISTLFLAFVALFKDSILQYIFKPNIDIKFDLSSSDCYQNVLQQVEKEKAIDTINFFKYRFRIINKGTRPAKNVEVIIQDIMKKKGGNFYRIDSFLSDNLNWNSFSLGPKTEAKIYYDFIFPNTFKHCELGHILDPEKRHLIPSENNSKLPIQVKDETIFSFNVARRYNNLYYLVAPGIYKIKVLVAGENFKSIEKEYELEVTGKWYKDEERMLSDGVKVKDI
;
A
#
# COMPACT_ATOMS: atom_id res chain seq x y z
N MET A 1 -36.04 36.11 -39.48
CA MET A 1 -36.14 34.65 -39.28
C MET A 1 -34.81 34.01 -38.90
N GLU A 2 -33.71 34.25 -39.62
CA GLU A 2 -32.42 33.61 -39.29
C GLU A 2 -31.82 34.03 -37.93
N ALA A 3 -31.97 35.30 -37.55
CA ALA A 3 -31.46 35.82 -36.27
C ALA A 3 -32.16 35.23 -35.03
N GLU A 4 -33.44 34.89 -35.13
CA GLU A 4 -34.20 34.31 -34.02
C GLU A 4 -33.77 32.88 -33.73
N TRP A 5 -33.53 32.08 -34.77
CA TRP A 5 -32.99 30.73 -34.62
C TRP A 5 -31.59 30.73 -34.01
N PHE A 6 -30.74 31.68 -34.39
CA PHE A 6 -29.41 31.83 -33.80
C PHE A 6 -29.48 32.17 -32.31
N LEU A 7 -30.42 33.04 -31.90
CA LEU A 7 -30.65 33.37 -30.50
C LEU A 7 -31.14 32.14 -29.73
N VAL A 8 -32.13 31.40 -30.23
CA VAL A 8 -32.66 30.20 -29.57
C VAL A 8 -31.57 29.14 -29.38
N ILE A 9 -30.78 28.86 -30.42
CA ILE A 9 -29.67 27.89 -30.36
C ILE A 9 -28.62 28.35 -29.36
N SER A 10 -28.25 29.64 -29.36
CA SER A 10 -27.26 30.19 -28.43
C SER A 10 -27.74 30.11 -26.98
N THR A 11 -29.00 30.42 -26.71
CA THR A 11 -29.59 30.31 -25.37
C THR A 11 -29.66 28.86 -24.90
N LEU A 12 -30.07 27.93 -25.77
CA LEU A 12 -30.09 26.49 -25.45
C LEU A 12 -28.68 25.96 -25.19
N PHE A 13 -27.69 26.37 -25.97
CA PHE A 13 -26.29 25.99 -25.77
C PHE A 13 -25.74 26.54 -24.45
N LEU A 14 -26.00 27.81 -24.13
CA LEU A 14 -25.60 28.40 -22.85
C LEU A 14 -26.28 27.70 -21.66
N ALA A 15 -27.57 27.38 -21.77
CA ALA A 15 -28.28 26.61 -20.75
C ALA A 15 -27.67 25.21 -20.58
N PHE A 16 -27.35 24.53 -21.68
CA PHE A 16 -26.66 23.25 -21.66
C PHE A 16 -25.29 23.35 -20.98
N VAL A 17 -24.45 24.30 -21.39
CA VAL A 17 -23.14 24.52 -20.76
C VAL A 17 -23.29 24.88 -19.28
N ALA A 18 -24.27 25.69 -18.90
CA ALA A 18 -24.51 26.03 -17.49
C ALA A 18 -24.93 24.82 -16.66
N LEU A 19 -25.80 23.94 -17.20
CA LEU A 19 -26.26 22.73 -16.52
C LEU A 19 -25.15 21.67 -16.41
N PHE A 20 -24.28 21.56 -17.41
CA PHE A 20 -23.25 20.52 -17.48
C PHE A 20 -21.82 21.01 -17.21
N LYS A 21 -21.63 22.29 -16.85
CA LYS A 21 -20.31 22.90 -16.62
C LYS A 21 -19.49 22.06 -15.65
N ASP A 22 -20.08 21.65 -14.53
CA ASP A 22 -19.36 20.91 -13.51
C ASP A 22 -18.98 19.50 -13.98
N SER A 23 -19.86 18.81 -14.70
CA SER A 23 -19.56 17.50 -15.30
C SER A 23 -18.45 17.59 -16.36
N ILE A 24 -18.50 18.61 -17.22
CA ILE A 24 -17.47 18.87 -18.24
C ILE A 24 -16.13 19.15 -17.56
N LEU A 25 -16.11 20.05 -16.56
CA LEU A 25 -14.89 20.38 -15.84
C LEU A 25 -14.36 19.20 -15.02
N GLN A 26 -15.21 18.36 -14.45
CA GLN A 26 -14.79 17.12 -13.77
C GLN A 26 -14.17 16.12 -14.74
N TYR A 27 -14.72 16.01 -15.95
CA TYR A 27 -14.19 15.11 -16.97
C TYR A 27 -12.84 15.58 -17.54
N ILE A 28 -12.71 16.89 -17.83
CA ILE A 28 -11.49 17.50 -18.36
C ILE A 28 -10.39 17.54 -17.30
N PHE A 29 -10.73 17.98 -16.09
CA PHE A 29 -9.80 18.14 -14.98
C PHE A 29 -10.02 17.04 -13.95
N LYS A 30 -9.59 15.83 -14.28
CA LYS A 30 -9.60 14.69 -13.36
C LYS A 30 -8.22 14.46 -12.74
N PRO A 31 -8.14 13.97 -11.49
CA PRO A 31 -6.92 13.38 -10.97
C PRO A 31 -6.49 12.21 -11.86
N ASN A 32 -5.19 11.99 -11.92
CA ASN A 32 -4.59 10.86 -12.63
C ASN A 32 -3.62 10.18 -11.67
N ILE A 33 -4.08 9.08 -11.06
CA ILE A 33 -3.31 8.37 -10.05
C ILE A 33 -2.41 7.32 -10.70
N ASP A 34 -1.18 7.26 -10.21
CA ASP A 34 -0.20 6.23 -10.52
C ASP A 34 0.36 5.64 -9.21
N ILE A 35 0.79 4.39 -9.26
CA ILE A 35 1.41 3.69 -8.15
C ILE A 35 2.77 3.15 -8.57
N LYS A 36 3.79 3.57 -7.82
CA LYS A 36 5.18 3.17 -8.03
C LYS A 36 5.74 2.51 -6.77
N PHE A 37 6.73 1.67 -7.01
CA PHE A 37 7.53 1.05 -5.98
C PHE A 37 8.98 1.09 -6.43
N ASP A 38 9.87 1.55 -5.57
CA ASP A 38 11.31 1.53 -5.77
C ASP A 38 11.99 0.93 -4.52
N LEU A 39 13.06 0.17 -4.71
CA LEU A 39 13.86 -0.34 -3.59
C LEU A 39 14.86 0.70 -3.06
N SER A 40 14.84 1.94 -3.57
CA SER A 40 15.62 3.05 -3.04
C SER A 40 15.24 3.43 -1.61
N SER A 41 16.19 4.03 -0.88
CA SER A 41 16.06 4.46 0.53
C SER A 41 14.85 5.36 0.81
N SER A 42 14.29 6.02 -0.22
CA SER A 42 13.09 6.86 -0.08
C SER A 42 11.79 6.08 0.11
N ASP A 43 11.67 4.91 -0.51
CA ASP A 43 10.48 4.06 -0.47
C ASP A 43 10.67 2.90 0.52
N CYS A 44 11.92 2.48 0.75
CA CYS A 44 12.29 1.43 1.68
C CYS A 44 13.42 1.87 2.60
N TYR A 45 13.32 1.66 3.91
CA TYR A 45 14.38 2.10 4.84
C TYR A 45 14.36 1.29 6.14
N GLN A 46 15.51 1.24 6.80
CA GLN A 46 15.69 0.65 8.12
C GLN A 46 15.18 1.60 9.20
N ASN A 47 14.53 1.04 10.21
CA ASN A 47 14.13 1.76 11.39
C ASN A 47 14.24 0.85 12.62
N VAL A 48 14.01 1.45 13.79
CA VAL A 48 14.20 0.85 15.09
C VAL A 48 12.95 1.03 15.92
N LEU A 49 12.41 -0.07 16.43
CA LEU A 49 11.35 -0.05 17.43
C LEU A 49 11.98 -0.22 18.81
N GLN A 50 11.69 0.71 19.71
CA GLN A 50 12.06 0.56 21.11
C GLN A 50 10.93 -0.13 21.87
N GLN A 51 11.22 -1.28 22.46
CA GLN A 51 10.32 -1.92 23.41
C GLN A 51 10.50 -1.25 24.77
N VAL A 52 9.42 -0.67 25.28
CA VAL A 52 9.40 0.04 26.56
C VAL A 52 8.57 -0.73 27.57
N GLU A 53 9.14 -1.02 28.73
CA GLU A 53 8.40 -1.53 29.90
C GLU A 53 8.65 -0.57 31.07
N LYS A 54 7.59 -0.15 31.76
CA LYS A 54 7.67 0.81 32.89
C LYS A 54 8.54 2.03 32.55
N GLU A 55 8.32 2.61 31.37
CA GLU A 55 9.02 3.81 30.85
C GLU A 55 10.53 3.64 30.64
N LYS A 56 11.06 2.41 30.67
CA LYS A 56 12.45 2.11 30.31
C LYS A 56 12.51 1.30 29.03
N ALA A 57 13.39 1.70 28.11
CA ALA A 57 13.71 0.90 26.94
C ALA A 57 14.43 -0.38 27.37
N ILE A 58 13.84 -1.54 27.07
CA ILE A 58 14.38 -2.86 27.40
C ILE A 58 15.01 -3.51 26.18
N ASP A 59 14.41 -3.32 25.01
CA ASP A 59 14.94 -3.90 23.78
C ASP A 59 14.73 -2.95 22.59
N THR A 60 15.48 -3.23 21.53
CA THR A 60 15.60 -2.46 20.31
C THR A 60 15.46 -3.43 19.14
N ILE A 61 14.35 -3.34 18.41
CA ILE A 61 14.04 -4.25 17.30
C ILE A 61 14.30 -3.52 16.00
N ASN A 62 15.27 -4.00 15.23
CA ASN A 62 15.53 -3.51 13.89
C ASN A 62 14.45 -4.01 12.93
N PHE A 63 14.05 -3.17 11.99
CA PHE A 63 13.07 -3.53 11.00
C PHE A 63 13.23 -2.73 9.72
N PHE A 64 12.74 -3.28 8.60
CA PHE A 64 12.74 -2.60 7.31
C PHE A 64 11.32 -2.38 6.85
N LYS A 65 11.02 -1.15 6.40
CA LYS A 65 9.73 -0.78 5.84
C LYS A 65 9.76 -0.79 4.32
N TYR A 66 8.60 -1.09 3.73
CA TYR A 66 8.37 -1.09 2.28
C TYR A 66 7.13 -0.24 2.00
N ARG A 67 7.22 0.75 1.11
CA ARG A 67 6.16 1.71 0.85
C ARG A 67 5.89 1.89 -0.63
N PHE A 68 4.62 1.92 -1.00
CA PHE A 68 4.21 2.42 -2.30
C PHE A 68 4.27 3.94 -2.34
N ARG A 69 4.62 4.47 -3.50
CA ARG A 69 4.48 5.88 -3.84
C ARG A 69 3.21 6.06 -4.65
N ILE A 70 2.19 6.66 -4.04
CA ILE A 70 0.92 7.00 -4.69
C ILE A 70 1.04 8.42 -5.24
N ILE A 71 1.07 8.56 -6.56
CA ILE A 71 1.39 9.80 -7.26
C ILE A 71 0.14 10.32 -7.95
N ASN A 72 -0.17 11.59 -7.77
CA ASN A 72 -1.19 12.27 -8.59
C ASN A 72 -0.51 13.09 -9.69
N LYS A 73 -0.61 12.62 -10.93
CA LYS A 73 -0.12 13.31 -12.14
C LYS A 73 -1.21 14.16 -12.81
N GLY A 74 -2.41 14.20 -12.23
CA GLY A 74 -3.53 14.97 -12.76
C GLY A 74 -3.47 16.44 -12.33
N THR A 75 -4.46 17.22 -12.77
CA THR A 75 -4.54 18.66 -12.49
C THR A 75 -5.46 19.00 -11.31
N ARG A 76 -6.13 18.01 -10.72
CA ARG A 76 -6.97 18.17 -9.52
C ARG A 76 -6.53 17.24 -8.39
N PRO A 77 -6.76 17.62 -7.12
CA PRO A 77 -6.51 16.73 -5.99
C PRO A 77 -7.33 15.44 -6.10
N ALA A 78 -6.68 14.29 -5.90
CA ALA A 78 -7.37 13.03 -5.68
C ALA A 78 -7.88 13.00 -4.24
N LYS A 79 -9.14 12.59 -4.04
CA LYS A 79 -9.82 12.62 -2.74
C LYS A 79 -10.07 11.23 -2.20
N ASN A 80 -9.95 11.08 -0.88
CA ASN A 80 -10.22 9.85 -0.12
C ASN A 80 -9.59 8.62 -0.79
N VAL A 81 -8.27 8.72 -0.99
CA VAL A 81 -7.49 7.71 -1.72
C VAL A 81 -7.24 6.51 -0.82
N GLU A 82 -7.76 5.36 -1.21
CA GLU A 82 -7.53 4.08 -0.55
C GLU A 82 -6.55 3.22 -1.36
N VAL A 83 -5.75 2.42 -0.65
CA VAL A 83 -4.92 1.38 -1.26
C VAL A 83 -5.31 0.06 -0.63
N ILE A 84 -5.61 -0.94 -1.44
CA ILE A 84 -6.18 -2.22 -1.01
C ILE A 84 -5.32 -3.33 -1.59
N ILE A 85 -4.95 -4.31 -0.77
CA ILE A 85 -4.44 -5.59 -1.29
C ILE A 85 -5.66 -6.47 -1.55
N GLN A 86 -5.99 -6.67 -2.83
CA GLN A 86 -7.13 -7.47 -3.24
C GLN A 86 -6.87 -8.97 -3.10
N ASP A 87 -5.65 -9.39 -3.44
CA ASP A 87 -5.30 -10.81 -3.41
C ASP A 87 -3.79 -11.03 -3.26
N ILE A 88 -3.45 -12.18 -2.69
CA ILE A 88 -2.07 -12.68 -2.58
C ILE A 88 -2.03 -14.10 -3.07
N MET A 89 -1.15 -14.36 -4.03
CA MET A 89 -0.92 -15.68 -4.60
C MET A 89 0.51 -16.11 -4.36
N LYS A 90 0.73 -17.32 -3.85
CA LYS A 90 2.07 -17.90 -3.67
C LYS A 90 2.47 -18.72 -4.90
N LYS A 91 3.69 -18.52 -5.38
CA LYS A 91 4.28 -19.32 -6.45
C LYS A 91 4.59 -20.73 -5.92
N LYS A 92 4.13 -21.76 -6.63
CA LYS A 92 4.47 -23.17 -6.40
C LYS A 92 4.81 -23.80 -7.75
N GLY A 93 6.08 -24.14 -7.95
CA GLY A 93 6.59 -24.51 -9.27
C GLY A 93 6.47 -23.34 -10.26
N GLY A 94 5.87 -23.56 -11.42
CA GLY A 94 5.65 -22.54 -12.44
C GLY A 94 4.41 -21.67 -12.26
N ASN A 95 3.49 -22.02 -11.36
CA ASN A 95 2.17 -21.41 -11.25
C ASN A 95 1.98 -20.65 -9.93
N PHE A 96 1.11 -19.64 -9.97
CA PHE A 96 0.68 -18.89 -8.79
C PHE A 96 -0.66 -19.44 -8.28
N TYR A 97 -0.76 -19.66 -6.98
CA TYR A 97 -1.96 -20.15 -6.31
C TYR A 97 -2.37 -19.17 -5.21
N ARG A 98 -3.64 -18.79 -5.21
CA ARG A 98 -4.21 -17.92 -4.18
C ARG A 98 -4.00 -18.48 -2.76
N ILE A 99 -3.75 -17.59 -1.81
CA ILE A 99 -3.69 -17.94 -0.39
C ILE A 99 -5.09 -17.74 0.19
N ASP A 100 -5.87 -18.82 0.35
CA ASP A 100 -7.28 -18.73 0.76
C ASP A 100 -7.49 -18.11 2.15
N SER A 101 -6.48 -18.17 3.02
CA SER A 101 -6.54 -17.53 4.33
C SER A 101 -6.37 -16.02 4.27
N PHE A 102 -5.88 -15.47 3.15
CA PHE A 102 -5.71 -14.04 2.96
C PHE A 102 -7.07 -13.35 2.75
N LEU A 103 -7.31 -12.31 3.52
CA LEU A 103 -8.50 -11.47 3.41
C LEU A 103 -8.09 -10.18 2.68
N SER A 104 -8.85 -9.81 1.66
CA SER A 104 -8.68 -8.50 1.01
C SER A 104 -8.86 -7.40 2.06
N ASP A 105 -7.88 -6.49 2.17
CA ASP A 105 -7.92 -5.43 3.19
C ASP A 105 -7.20 -4.16 2.69
N ASN A 106 -7.60 -3.03 3.26
CA ASN A 106 -6.96 -1.74 3.05
C ASN A 106 -5.57 -1.75 3.68
N LEU A 107 -4.61 -1.09 3.03
CA LEU A 107 -3.35 -0.71 3.65
C LEU A 107 -3.58 0.49 4.56
N ASN A 108 -2.87 0.50 5.68
CA ASN A 108 -2.90 1.59 6.62
C ASN A 108 -1.96 2.73 6.18
N TRP A 109 -2.52 3.92 6.02
CA TRP A 109 -1.78 5.14 5.70
C TRP A 109 -1.02 5.73 6.89
N ASN A 110 -1.37 5.37 8.11
CA ASN A 110 -0.62 5.78 9.28
C ASN A 110 0.70 5.03 9.30
N SER A 111 1.81 5.80 9.35
CA SER A 111 3.15 5.24 9.49
C SER A 111 3.26 4.54 10.84
N PHE A 112 3.01 3.23 10.84
CA PHE A 112 3.27 2.27 11.90
C PHE A 112 2.84 2.66 13.31
N SER A 113 1.77 2.03 13.75
CA SER A 113 1.54 1.79 15.17
C SER A 113 1.51 0.29 15.41
N LEU A 114 2.57 -0.22 16.02
CA LEU A 114 2.53 -1.51 16.71
C LEU A 114 1.81 -1.40 18.07
N GLY A 115 1.30 -0.21 18.41
CA GLY A 115 0.55 0.03 19.63
C GLY A 115 -0.95 -0.25 19.42
N PRO A 116 -1.65 -0.77 20.44
CA PRO A 116 -3.07 -1.11 20.37
C PRO A 116 -4.03 0.11 20.31
N LYS A 117 -3.52 1.34 20.10
CA LYS A 117 -4.29 2.58 20.35
C LYS A 117 -4.45 3.55 19.19
N THR A 118 -3.94 3.26 18.01
CA THR A 118 -4.21 4.14 16.84
C THR A 118 -5.18 3.45 15.91
N GLU A 119 -6.29 4.11 15.64
CA GLU A 119 -7.20 3.71 14.58
C GLU A 119 -6.44 3.71 13.24
N ALA A 120 -6.67 2.68 12.42
CA ALA A 120 -6.08 2.58 11.10
C ALA A 120 -6.67 3.67 10.20
N LYS A 121 -5.82 4.41 9.49
CA LYS A 121 -6.26 5.38 8.48
C LYS A 121 -6.32 4.66 7.14
N ILE A 122 -7.52 4.29 6.70
CA ILE A 122 -7.72 3.46 5.48
C ILE A 122 -7.70 4.27 4.18
N TYR A 123 -7.92 5.59 4.26
CA TYR A 123 -7.84 6.51 3.14
C TYR A 123 -6.98 7.74 3.44
N TYR A 124 -6.38 8.33 2.41
CA TYR A 124 -5.72 9.63 2.49
C TYR A 124 -6.62 10.72 1.91
N ASP A 125 -6.86 11.78 2.68
CA ASP A 125 -7.89 12.78 2.36
C ASP A 125 -7.65 13.44 1.00
N PHE A 126 -6.40 13.88 0.75
CA PHE A 126 -6.03 14.58 -0.48
C PHE A 126 -4.60 14.25 -0.95
N ILE A 127 -4.47 13.88 -2.22
CA ILE A 127 -3.17 13.89 -2.92
C ILE A 127 -3.21 15.01 -3.96
N PHE A 128 -2.46 16.08 -3.72
CA PHE A 128 -2.45 17.27 -4.59
C PHE A 128 -1.84 16.98 -5.97
N PRO A 129 -2.21 17.76 -7.01
CA PRO A 129 -1.60 17.69 -8.34
C PRO A 129 -0.07 17.71 -8.28
N ASN A 130 0.58 16.84 -9.06
CA ASN A 130 2.03 16.71 -9.15
C ASN A 130 2.73 16.43 -7.81
N THR A 131 2.02 15.86 -6.84
CA THR A 131 2.58 15.40 -5.56
C THR A 131 2.39 13.90 -5.39
N PHE A 132 2.99 13.36 -4.33
CA PHE A 132 2.82 11.97 -3.95
C PHE A 132 2.67 11.81 -2.45
N LYS A 133 2.17 10.64 -2.04
CA LYS A 133 2.15 10.19 -0.66
C LYS A 133 2.66 8.76 -0.58
N HIS A 134 3.31 8.43 0.52
CA HIS A 134 3.71 7.05 0.79
C HIS A 134 2.57 6.31 1.49
N CYS A 135 2.25 5.12 0.99
CA CYS A 135 1.37 4.16 1.64
C CYS A 135 2.20 2.94 2.03
N GLU A 136 2.15 2.52 3.29
CA GLU A 136 2.98 1.42 3.76
C GLU A 136 2.44 0.09 3.24
N LEU A 137 3.23 -0.61 2.41
CA LEU A 137 2.93 -1.97 1.97
C LEU A 137 3.07 -2.95 3.13
N GLY A 138 4.17 -2.83 3.87
CA GLY A 138 4.50 -3.75 4.93
C GLY A 138 5.91 -3.57 5.46
N HIS A 139 6.33 -4.55 6.25
CA HIS A 139 7.63 -4.55 6.88
C HIS A 139 8.14 -5.96 7.15
N ILE A 140 9.43 -6.05 7.46
CA ILE A 140 10.07 -7.23 8.03
C ILE A 140 10.75 -6.82 9.33
N LEU A 141 10.77 -7.73 10.30
CA LEU A 141 11.40 -7.52 11.60
C LEU A 141 12.63 -8.41 11.74
N ASP A 142 13.56 -8.00 12.59
CA ASP A 142 14.66 -8.84 13.05
C ASP A 142 14.10 -10.18 13.57
N PRO A 143 14.40 -11.30 12.88
CA PRO A 143 13.81 -12.60 13.21
C PRO A 143 14.11 -13.08 14.63
N GLU A 144 15.27 -12.73 15.17
CA GLU A 144 15.66 -13.09 16.54
C GLU A 144 14.75 -12.42 17.57
N LYS A 145 14.26 -11.22 17.26
CA LYS A 145 13.45 -10.38 18.15
C LYS A 145 11.96 -10.38 17.81
N ARG A 146 11.55 -10.99 16.70
CA ARG A 146 10.14 -11.06 16.25
C ARG A 146 9.20 -11.64 17.33
N HIS A 147 9.68 -12.57 18.14
CA HIS A 147 8.91 -13.19 19.22
C HIS A 147 8.45 -12.20 20.30
N LEU A 148 9.09 -11.03 20.40
CA LEU A 148 8.73 -9.95 21.32
C LEU A 148 7.45 -9.22 20.90
N ILE A 149 7.00 -9.40 19.65
CA ILE A 149 5.77 -8.81 19.11
C ILE A 149 4.81 -9.96 18.73
N PRO A 150 3.84 -10.33 19.59
CA PRO A 150 2.97 -11.48 19.36
C PRO A 150 2.19 -11.43 18.04
N SER A 151 1.77 -10.24 17.59
CA SER A 151 1.07 -10.04 16.31
C SER A 151 1.95 -10.25 15.07
N GLU A 152 3.25 -10.41 15.27
CA GLU A 152 4.24 -10.60 14.20
C GLU A 152 4.85 -12.01 14.26
N ASN A 153 4.42 -12.85 15.20
CA ASN A 153 4.98 -14.19 15.39
C ASN A 153 3.91 -15.27 15.19
N ASN A 154 3.87 -15.87 14.00
CA ASN A 154 2.91 -16.93 13.67
C ASN A 154 3.56 -18.31 13.63
N SER A 155 3.29 -19.14 14.63
CA SER A 155 3.77 -20.52 14.72
C SER A 155 3.18 -21.46 13.66
N LYS A 156 2.12 -21.05 12.95
CA LYS A 156 1.49 -21.84 11.88
C LYS A 156 2.13 -21.63 10.50
N LEU A 157 3.00 -20.63 10.35
CA LEU A 157 3.70 -20.42 9.10
C LEU A 157 4.74 -21.54 8.87
N PRO A 158 4.91 -22.02 7.62
CA PRO A 158 5.89 -23.05 7.29
C PRO A 158 7.30 -22.45 7.21
N ILE A 159 7.82 -22.02 8.36
CA ILE A 159 9.15 -21.45 8.52
C ILE A 159 10.12 -22.61 8.82
N GLN A 160 11.22 -22.74 8.06
CA GLN A 160 12.16 -23.85 8.22
C GLN A 160 13.12 -23.60 9.38
N VAL A 161 13.50 -22.34 9.61
CA VAL A 161 14.44 -21.94 10.66
C VAL A 161 13.87 -20.76 11.44
N LYS A 162 14.04 -20.77 12.77
CA LYS A 162 13.46 -19.77 13.68
C LYS A 162 13.83 -18.33 13.31
N ASP A 163 14.99 -18.15 12.70
CA ASP A 163 15.60 -16.89 12.27
C ASP A 163 15.26 -16.50 10.82
N GLU A 164 14.37 -17.21 10.13
CA GLU A 164 13.97 -16.79 8.79
C GLU A 164 13.11 -15.52 8.84
N THR A 165 13.35 -14.60 7.91
CA THR A 165 12.52 -13.41 7.71
C THR A 165 11.14 -13.76 7.18
N ILE A 166 10.12 -13.06 7.69
CA ILE A 166 8.75 -13.11 7.18
C ILE A 166 8.34 -11.70 6.82
N PHE A 167 7.46 -11.56 5.83
CA PHE A 167 6.90 -10.28 5.45
C PHE A 167 5.54 -10.06 6.11
N SER A 168 5.36 -8.88 6.68
CA SER A 168 4.15 -8.45 7.38
C SER A 168 3.50 -7.30 6.63
N PHE A 169 2.37 -7.57 5.98
CA PHE A 169 1.59 -6.54 5.29
C PHE A 169 0.98 -5.57 6.30
N ASN A 170 1.07 -4.27 6.01
CA ASN A 170 0.52 -3.23 6.88
C ASN A 170 -0.98 -3.01 6.62
N VAL A 171 -1.76 -4.07 6.79
CA VAL A 171 -3.21 -4.06 6.62
C VAL A 171 -3.90 -3.31 7.76
N ALA A 172 -5.07 -2.74 7.48
CA ALA A 172 -5.86 -1.97 8.44
C ALA A 172 -6.39 -2.83 9.59
N ARG A 173 -6.78 -4.08 9.31
CA ARG A 173 -7.33 -5.00 10.30
C ARG A 173 -6.42 -6.19 10.53
N ARG A 174 -5.84 -6.25 11.74
CA ARG A 174 -4.95 -7.32 12.16
C ARG A 174 -5.70 -8.34 13.01
N TYR A 175 -6.23 -9.38 12.35
CA TYR A 175 -6.95 -10.46 13.01
C TYR A 175 -6.01 -11.54 13.59
N ASN A 176 -6.50 -12.29 14.59
CA ASN A 176 -5.73 -13.34 15.29
C ASN A 176 -5.34 -14.55 14.41
N ASN A 177 -5.90 -14.66 13.19
CA ASN A 177 -5.45 -15.66 12.21
C ASN A 177 -4.16 -15.25 11.49
N LEU A 178 -3.67 -14.01 11.71
CA LEU A 178 -2.39 -13.49 11.23
C LEU A 178 -2.22 -13.59 9.70
N TYR A 179 -3.32 -13.41 8.97
CA TYR A 179 -3.38 -13.58 7.51
C TYR A 179 -2.48 -12.62 6.72
N TYR A 180 -2.06 -11.52 7.35
CA TYR A 180 -1.16 -10.51 6.81
C TYR A 180 0.32 -10.90 6.90
N LEU A 181 0.66 -12.07 7.47
CA LEU A 181 2.03 -12.58 7.52
C LEU A 181 2.26 -13.61 6.42
N VAL A 182 3.35 -13.45 5.68
CA VAL A 182 3.78 -14.44 4.68
C VAL A 182 5.20 -14.92 4.96
N ALA A 183 5.36 -16.25 4.92
CA ALA A 183 6.64 -16.94 5.04
C ALA A 183 7.55 -16.69 3.81
N PRO A 184 8.79 -17.19 3.80
CA PRO A 184 9.63 -17.16 2.61
C PRO A 184 8.95 -17.77 1.36
N GLY A 185 9.20 -17.16 0.21
CA GLY A 185 8.66 -17.54 -1.08
C GLY A 185 8.52 -16.37 -2.06
N ILE A 186 8.03 -16.69 -3.26
CA ILE A 186 7.68 -15.72 -4.30
C ILE A 186 6.17 -15.58 -4.33
N TYR A 187 5.69 -14.35 -4.34
CA TYR A 187 4.28 -13.98 -4.24
C TYR A 187 3.90 -13.01 -5.34
N LYS A 188 2.70 -13.16 -5.88
CA LYS A 188 2.05 -12.13 -6.69
C LYS A 188 1.01 -11.45 -5.81
N ILE A 189 1.09 -10.12 -5.74
CA ILE A 189 0.20 -9.28 -4.93
C ILE A 189 -0.61 -8.41 -5.90
N LYS A 190 -1.93 -8.46 -5.78
CA LYS A 190 -2.82 -7.59 -6.55
C LYS A 190 -3.21 -6.39 -5.70
N VAL A 191 -2.86 -5.19 -6.17
CA VAL A 191 -3.08 -3.92 -5.47
C VAL A 191 -4.09 -3.07 -6.23
N LEU A 192 -5.12 -2.59 -5.53
CA LEU A 192 -6.11 -1.66 -6.04
C LEU A 192 -5.90 -0.30 -5.37
N VAL A 193 -5.85 0.77 -6.16
CA VAL A 193 -5.94 2.15 -5.66
C VAL A 193 -7.26 2.74 -6.11
N ALA A 194 -8.07 3.20 -5.16
CA ALA A 194 -9.40 3.74 -5.39
C ALA A 194 -9.57 5.09 -4.68
N GLY A 195 -10.58 5.86 -5.09
CA GLY A 195 -10.97 7.11 -4.42
C GLY A 195 -12.17 7.75 -5.10
N GLU A 196 -12.61 8.89 -4.59
CA GLU A 196 -13.93 9.45 -4.95
C GLU A 196 -14.03 9.99 -6.38
N ASN A 197 -12.93 10.58 -6.89
CA ASN A 197 -12.99 11.44 -8.07
C ASN A 197 -12.04 11.03 -9.19
N PHE A 198 -11.60 9.77 -9.21
CA PHE A 198 -10.81 9.21 -10.31
C PHE A 198 -11.17 7.73 -10.53
N LYS A 199 -10.85 7.21 -11.72
CA LYS A 199 -11.04 5.79 -12.02
C LYS A 199 -10.01 4.97 -11.24
N SER A 200 -10.45 3.96 -10.51
CA SER A 200 -9.55 3.07 -9.78
C SER A 200 -8.53 2.41 -10.71
N ILE A 201 -7.33 2.19 -10.19
CA ILE A 201 -6.24 1.51 -10.89
C ILE A 201 -5.93 0.20 -10.17
N GLU A 202 -5.66 -0.84 -10.95
CA GLU A 202 -5.19 -2.13 -10.45
C GLU A 202 -3.78 -2.36 -10.96
N LYS A 203 -2.91 -2.86 -10.09
CA LYS A 203 -1.52 -3.17 -10.41
C LYS A 203 -1.07 -4.42 -9.68
N GLU A 204 -0.27 -5.24 -10.35
CA GLU A 204 0.28 -6.44 -9.76
C GLU A 204 1.77 -6.26 -9.45
N TYR A 205 2.22 -6.88 -8.37
CA TYR A 205 3.61 -6.87 -7.95
C TYR A 205 4.08 -8.29 -7.65
N GLU A 206 5.32 -8.60 -8.00
CA GLU A 206 6.01 -9.79 -7.50
C GLU A 206 6.81 -9.41 -6.25
N LEU A 207 6.49 -10.04 -5.12
CA LEU A 207 7.22 -9.96 -3.85
C LEU A 207 8.02 -11.25 -3.68
N GLU A 208 9.33 -11.14 -3.49
CA GLU A 208 10.20 -12.23 -3.10
C GLU A 208 10.68 -12.03 -1.66
N VAL A 209 10.38 -13.00 -0.80
CA VAL A 209 10.85 -13.07 0.58
C VAL A 209 11.82 -14.25 0.67
N THR A 210 13.11 -13.98 0.83
CA THR A 210 14.13 -15.05 0.79
C THR A 210 14.27 -15.82 2.10
N GLY A 211 13.75 -15.28 3.20
CA GLY A 211 13.99 -15.80 4.55
C GLY A 211 15.33 -15.36 5.14
N LYS A 212 16.21 -14.70 4.39
CA LYS A 212 17.49 -14.23 4.92
C LYS A 212 17.33 -12.86 5.59
N TRP A 213 18.09 -12.64 6.66
CA TRP A 213 18.20 -11.35 7.34
C TRP A 213 19.59 -10.76 7.14
N TYR A 214 19.64 -9.49 6.77
CA TYR A 214 20.88 -8.71 6.65
C TYR A 214 20.74 -7.45 7.49
N LYS A 215 21.76 -7.17 8.31
CA LYS A 215 21.81 -5.94 9.12
C LYS A 215 22.11 -4.69 8.28
N ASP A 216 22.76 -4.89 7.14
CA ASP A 216 23.05 -3.85 6.16
C ASP A 216 21.81 -3.57 5.31
N GLU A 217 21.39 -2.30 5.23
CA GLU A 217 20.17 -1.89 4.55
C GLU A 217 20.21 -2.18 3.05
N GLU A 218 21.30 -1.80 2.38
CA GLU A 218 21.44 -2.00 0.93
C GLU A 218 21.35 -3.49 0.59
N ARG A 219 22.03 -4.34 1.36
CA ARG A 219 21.95 -5.79 1.20
C ARG A 219 20.58 -6.35 1.54
N MET A 220 19.88 -5.82 2.55
CA MET A 220 18.54 -6.30 2.88
C MET A 220 17.53 -5.98 1.78
N LEU A 221 17.63 -4.80 1.18
CA LEU A 221 16.75 -4.35 0.10
C LEU A 221 17.09 -4.99 -1.25
N SER A 222 18.35 -5.37 -1.48
CA SER A 222 18.78 -6.03 -2.72
C SER A 222 18.70 -7.55 -2.68
N ASP A 223 19.06 -8.21 -1.57
CA ASP A 223 19.15 -9.68 -1.49
C ASP A 223 18.11 -10.32 -0.55
N GLY A 224 17.55 -9.55 0.38
CA GLY A 224 16.68 -10.05 1.43
C GLY A 224 15.22 -10.14 1.01
N VAL A 225 14.63 -8.99 0.68
CA VAL A 225 13.25 -8.89 0.20
C VAL A 225 13.20 -7.97 -1.01
N LYS A 226 12.61 -8.46 -2.11
CA LYS A 226 12.47 -7.72 -3.36
C LYS A 226 11.00 -7.53 -3.70
N VAL A 227 10.69 -6.36 -4.26
CA VAL A 227 9.37 -6.07 -4.82
C VAL A 227 9.57 -5.46 -6.20
N LYS A 228 8.88 -5.99 -7.20
CA LYS A 228 8.91 -5.46 -8.56
C LYS A 228 7.53 -5.46 -9.21
N ASP A 229 7.35 -4.51 -10.10
CA ASP A 229 6.21 -4.43 -11.02
C ASP A 229 6.24 -5.60 -12.02
N ILE A 230 5.07 -6.09 -12.46
CA ILE A 230 4.96 -7.20 -13.42
C ILE A 230 3.96 -6.95 -14.55
#